data_AF-A0A9N7V9B7-F1
#
_entry.id   AF-A0A9N7V9B7-F1
#
_cell.length_a   1.000
_cell.length_b   1.000
_cell.length_c   1.000
_cell.angle_alpha   90.00
_cell.angle_beta   90.00
_cell.angle_gamma   90.00
#
_symmetry.space_group_name_H-M   'P 1'
#
loop_
_entity.id
_entity.type
_entity.pdbx_description
1 polymer ?
#
loop_
_entity_poly.entity_id
_entity_poly.type
_entity_poly.pdbx_seq_one_letter_code
_entity_poly.pdbx_strand_id
1 'polypeptide(L)' 'MCPVLFLQHSSIEERDHLQVFLRIRPFTSAERSNGESLDCVSIESPDTVLLKPPCSTDKSLPQTGQRFQFSQVYGP' A
#
# COMPACT_ATOMS: atom_id res chain seq x y z
N MET A 1 8.34 24.23 27.10
CA MET A 1 9.01 23.86 25.83
C MET A 1 9.47 22.43 26.00
N CYS A 2 8.91 21.41 25.34
CA CYS A 2 8.63 21.27 23.91
C CYS A 2 7.29 20.56 23.65
N PRO A 3 6.44 21.03 22.70
CA PRO A 3 5.32 20.23 22.19
C PRO A 3 5.79 19.51 20.92
N VAL A 4 6.13 18.22 21.03
CA VAL A 4 6.44 17.36 19.85
C VAL A 4 5.30 16.40 19.51
N LEU A 5 4.08 16.65 20.01
CA LEU A 5 2.91 15.84 19.67
C LEU A 5 2.08 16.39 18.49
N PHE A 6 2.54 17.45 17.81
CA PHE A 6 1.73 18.15 16.79
C PHE A 6 2.05 17.82 15.33
N LEU A 7 2.88 16.81 15.01
CA LEU A 7 3.24 16.54 13.60
C LEU A 7 2.72 15.21 13.01
N GLN A 8 1.68 14.60 13.58
CA GLN A 8 0.93 13.54 12.88
C GLN A 8 -0.60 13.63 13.06
N HIS A 9 -1.13 14.80 13.41
CA HIS A 9 -2.59 15.02 13.41
C HIS A 9 -3.10 15.80 12.19
N SER A 10 -2.20 16.34 11.35
CA SER A 10 -2.60 17.22 10.24
C SER A 10 -3.31 16.53 9.08
N SER A 11 -3.32 15.18 9.01
CA SER A 11 -4.04 14.48 7.94
C SER A 11 -5.36 13.85 8.37
N ILE A 12 -5.73 13.84 9.67
CA ILE A 12 -6.97 13.18 10.10
C ILE A 12 -8.15 14.17 10.13
N GLU A 13 -7.90 15.43 10.52
CA GLU A 13 -8.94 16.44 10.71
C GLU A 13 -9.40 17.13 9.40
N GLU A 14 -8.75 16.84 8.26
CA GLU A 14 -9.09 17.40 6.93
C GLU A 14 -9.61 16.31 5.96
N ARG A 15 -10.22 15.23 6.47
CA ARG A 15 -10.78 14.13 5.65
C ARG A 15 -12.29 14.22 5.41
N ASP A 16 -12.92 15.36 5.70
CA ASP A 16 -14.38 15.47 5.71
C ASP A 16 -15.02 15.74 4.34
N HIS A 17 -14.23 15.82 3.26
CA HIS A 17 -14.79 16.14 1.93
C HIS A 17 -14.71 15.00 0.91
N LEU A 18 -13.82 14.01 1.07
CA LEU A 18 -13.75 12.83 0.21
C LEU A 18 -13.01 11.67 0.88
N GLN A 19 -13.62 10.48 0.89
CA GLN A 19 -12.99 9.25 1.36
C GLN A 19 -12.57 8.38 0.16
N VAL A 20 -11.31 7.91 0.18
CA VAL A 20 -10.74 7.07 -0.87
C VAL A 20 -10.38 5.72 -0.29
N PHE A 21 -11.01 4.67 -0.81
CA PHE A 21 -10.85 3.30 -0.35
C PHE A 21 -10.10 2.48 -1.39
N LEU A 22 -9.14 1.67 -0.95
CA LEU A 22 -8.44 0.70 -1.79
C LEU A 22 -8.90 -0.71 -1.42
N ARG A 23 -9.22 -1.55 -2.42
CA ARG A 23 -9.45 -3.00 -2.24
C ARG A 23 -8.48 -3.78 -3.12
N ILE A 24 -7.68 -4.62 -2.48
CA ILE A 24 -6.84 -5.58 -3.17
C ILE A 24 -7.72 -6.77 -3.53
N ARG A 25 -7.71 -7.16 -4.81
CA ARG A 25 -8.45 -8.33 -5.27
C ARG A 25 -7.58 -9.58 -5.09
N PRO A 26 -8.11 -10.68 -4.54
CA PRO A 26 -7.39 -11.95 -4.55
C PRO A 26 -7.19 -12.44 -5.98
N PHE A 27 -6.06 -13.10 -6.23
CA PHE A 27 -5.79 -13.76 -7.51
C PHE A 27 -6.81 -14.87 -7.77
N THR A 28 -7.20 -15.04 -9.03
CA THR A 28 -8.01 -16.18 -9.47
C THR A 28 -7.16 -17.46 -9.56
N SER A 29 -7.81 -18.62 -9.62
CA SER A 29 -7.12 -19.90 -9.83
C SER A 29 -6.32 -19.91 -11.13
N ALA A 30 -6.85 -19.30 -12.19
CA ALA A 30 -6.17 -19.19 -13.49
C ALA A 30 -4.89 -18.35 -13.36
N GLU A 31 -4.97 -17.19 -12.71
CA GLU A 31 -3.82 -16.29 -12.51
C GLU A 31 -2.71 -16.91 -11.68
N ARG A 32 -3.10 -17.65 -10.62
CA ARG A 32 -2.13 -18.40 -9.81
C ARG A 32 -1.46 -19.50 -10.63
N SER A 33 -2.21 -20.21 -11.49
CA SER A 33 -1.64 -21.24 -12.36
C SER A 33 -0.70 -20.66 -13.43
N ASN A 34 -0.94 -19.42 -13.85
CA ASN A 34 -0.16 -18.70 -14.85
C ASN A 34 1.07 -17.97 -14.26
N GLY A 35 1.28 -18.05 -12.93
CA GLY A 35 2.45 -17.46 -12.25
C GLY A 35 2.34 -15.95 -12.00
N GLU A 36 1.13 -15.38 -11.98
CA GLU A 36 0.92 -13.92 -11.85
C GLU A 36 1.05 -13.40 -10.40
N SER A 37 1.26 -14.30 -9.43
CA SER A 37 1.39 -13.95 -8.01
C SER A 37 2.81 -13.50 -7.64
N LEU A 38 3.14 -12.24 -7.95
CA LEU A 38 4.48 -11.67 -7.79
C LEU A 38 4.71 -10.85 -6.50
N ASP A 39 3.82 -10.93 -5.51
CA ASP A 39 3.89 -10.18 -4.23
C ASP A 39 4.13 -8.66 -4.40
N CYS A 40 3.58 -8.08 -5.47
CA CYS A 40 3.79 -6.67 -5.79
C CYS A 40 3.10 -5.70 -4.82
N VAL A 41 2.19 -6.17 -3.95
CA VAL A 41 1.42 -5.30 -3.05
C VAL A 41 1.51 -5.84 -1.63
N SER A 42 1.91 -5.00 -0.67
CA SER A 42 1.92 -5.29 0.77
C SER A 42 1.12 -4.24 1.52
N ILE A 43 0.32 -4.66 2.50
CA ILE A 43 -0.40 -3.75 3.40
C ILE A 43 0.49 -3.49 4.61
N GLU A 44 0.90 -2.24 4.86
CA GLU A 44 1.72 -1.86 6.01
C GLU A 44 0.86 -1.42 7.21
N SER A 45 -0.27 -0.74 6.94
CA SER A 45 -1.25 -0.31 7.93
C SER A 45 -2.66 -0.30 7.32
N PRO A 46 -3.74 -0.14 8.12
CA PRO A 46 -5.11 -0.09 7.60
C PRO A 46 -5.36 1.00 6.56
N ASP A 47 -4.50 2.01 6.48
CA ASP A 47 -4.57 3.15 5.56
C ASP A 47 -3.38 3.22 4.59
N THR A 48 -2.39 2.32 4.66
CA THR A 48 -1.16 2.41 3.86
C THR A 48 -0.80 1.09 3.17
N VAL A 49 -0.47 1.19 1.88
CA VAL A 49 0.08 0.08 1.09
C VAL A 49 1.45 0.42 0.52
N LEU A 50 2.27 -0.62 0.38
CA LEU A 50 3.54 -0.60 -0.34
C LEU A 50 3.39 -1.37 -1.65
N LEU A 51 3.58 -0.66 -2.76
CA LEU A 51 3.65 -1.23 -4.11
C LEU A 51 5.11 -1.49 -4.48
N LYS A 52 5.46 -2.75 -4.66
CA LYS A 52 6.78 -3.21 -5.09
C LYS A 52 6.78 -3.43 -6.61
N PRO A 53 7.90 -3.19 -7.30
CA PRO A 53 8.02 -3.55 -8.70
C PRO A 53 7.87 -5.08 -8.90
N PRO A 54 7.36 -5.54 -10.06
CA PRO A 54 7.33 -6.95 -10.39
C PRO A 54 8.77 -7.48 -10.49
N CYS A 55 9.15 -8.35 -9.56
CA CYS A 55 10.51 -8.87 -9.48
C CYS A 55 10.68 -10.05 -10.45
N SER A 56 10.95 -9.77 -11.73
CA SER A 56 11.14 -10.84 -12.74
C SER A 56 12.62 -11.14 -13.03
N THR A 57 13.54 -10.20 -12.86
CA THR A 57 14.96 -10.37 -13.24
C THR A 57 15.80 -9.26 -12.62
N ASP A 58 17.02 -9.59 -12.20
CA ASP A 58 18.05 -8.73 -11.61
C ASP A 58 17.92 -8.37 -10.11
N LYS A 59 18.65 -9.12 -9.29
CA LYS A 59 18.89 -8.90 -7.84
C LYS A 59 19.82 -7.70 -7.55
N SER A 60 20.05 -6.80 -8.51
CA SER A 60 21.16 -5.84 -8.48
C SER A 60 20.76 -4.40 -8.17
N LEU A 61 19.46 -4.07 -8.12
CA LEU A 61 18.99 -2.71 -7.80
C LEU A 61 18.19 -2.68 -6.49
N PRO A 62 18.38 -1.70 -5.60
CA PRO A 62 17.51 -1.52 -4.45
C PRO A 62 16.08 -1.35 -4.94
N GLN A 63 15.23 -2.35 -4.67
CA GLN A 63 13.81 -2.28 -4.98
C GLN A 63 13.17 -1.23 -4.10
N THR A 64 13.09 0.01 -4.60
CA THR A 64 12.38 1.07 -3.91
C THR A 64 10.89 0.88 -4.18
N GLY A 65 10.18 0.35 -3.18
CA GLY A 65 8.72 0.28 -3.22
C GLY A 65 8.11 1.68 -3.08
N GLN A 66 6.96 1.91 -3.70
CA GLN A 66 6.21 3.15 -3.54
C GLN A 66 5.14 2.97 -2.47
N ARG A 67 5.08 3.92 -1.52
CA ARG A 67 4.02 3.95 -0.50
C ARG A 67 2.86 4.82 -0.96
N PHE A 68 1.66 4.31 -0.75
CA PHE A 68 0.41 5.02 -0.99
C PHE A 68 -0.43 5.01 0.28
N GLN A 69 -1.03 6.15 0.59
CA GLN A 69 -1.94 6.30 1.72
C GLN A 69 -3.37 6.55 1.21
N PHE A 70 -4.33 5.89 1.85
CA PHE A 70 -5.76 5.90 1.55
C PHE A 70 -6.55 6.21 2.84
N SER A 71 -7.87 6.36 2.74
CA SER A 71 -8.71 6.44 3.95
C SER A 71 -8.82 5.08 4.65
N GLN A 72 -8.86 4.00 3.87
CA GLN A 72 -8.85 2.62 4.35
C GLN A 72 -8.49 1.66 3.20
N VAL A 73 -7.77 0.60 3.52
CA VAL A 73 -7.31 -0.46 2.64
C VAL A 73 -7.97 -1.78 3.06
N TYR A 74 -8.48 -2.52 2.09
CA TYR A 74 -9.04 -3.86 2.27
C TYR A 74 -8.17 -4.89 1.53
N GLY A 75 -7.78 -5.95 2.23
CA GLY A 75 -6.95 -7.02 1.68
C GLY A 75 -7.66 -7.99 0.73
N PRO A 76 -6.89 -8.88 0.09
CA PRO A 76 -7.39 -9.92 -0.82
C PRO A 76 -8.20 -11.01 -0.11
#